data_AF-A0A087LF85-F1
#
_entry.id   AF-A0A087LF85-F1
#
_cell.length_a   1.000
_cell.length_b   1.000
_cell.length_c   1.000
_cell.angle_alpha   90.00
_cell.angle_beta   90.00
_cell.angle_gamma   90.00
#
_symmetry.space_group_name_H-M   'P 1'
#
loop_
_entity.id
_entity.type
_entity.pdbx_description
1 polymer ?
#
loop_
_entity_poly.entity_id
_entity_poly.type
_entity_poly.pdbx_seq_one_letter_code
_entity_poly.pdbx_strand_id
1 'polypeptide(L)'
;MTTMPNWLKQRAFLTPERTAVRDRERAKTFAELYEASASWARRLAAAGVREGDIVAILMKNRIEMIEIVHALFLLGARALLQNVRLTSYELGWQLDDSGARLVIADEELAGRLGGDGRVMTTSALAALSEVDVLLKETLELDETATIMYTSGTTGTPKGVLQTYGNHWWSAVGSALNLGLHEGDCWLAAVPLFHISGLSIAMRSVIYGMPMYIQPSFDPKEANALIMNGTVTIMSVVAAMLQRMVAELGEARYPDTFRCMLLGGGPAPRPLLETCKEKGIPVYQTYGMTETSSQIVTLAPEYSLTKLGSAGKPLFPAELCIMQDGKQAAPYEAGEIVVKGPNVTKGYLHRPEATERAIRGGWFYTGDIGYVDEDGFLYVLDRRSDLIISGGENVYPAEIEAVLLSHPDVEEAGVTGIDDDTWGQVPCAFVVLKKGAAADEHGLKQFCRERLAKYKVPARIYFVDALPRNAAQKLLRRELKTLIPEAEKRASRL
;
A
#
# COMPACT_ATOMS: atom_id res chain seq x y z
N MET A 1 16.83 16.79 15.63
CA MET A 1 16.41 15.89 16.73
C MET A 1 16.47 14.47 16.22
N THR A 2 17.24 13.61 16.88
CA THR A 2 17.29 12.17 16.59
C THR A 2 16.18 11.40 17.30
N THR A 3 15.64 11.96 18.39
CA THR A 3 14.57 11.38 19.21
C THR A 3 13.31 12.24 19.25
N MET A 4 12.18 11.61 19.53
CA MET A 4 10.92 12.25 19.93
C MET A 4 10.26 11.45 21.06
N PRO A 5 9.39 12.05 21.89
CA PRO A 5 8.48 11.28 22.74
C PRO A 5 7.66 10.29 21.92
N ASN A 6 7.33 9.14 22.50
CA ASN A 6 6.40 8.20 21.88
C ASN A 6 5.09 8.91 21.53
N TRP A 7 4.69 8.89 20.26
CA TRP A 7 3.60 9.72 19.76
C TRP A 7 2.27 9.44 20.46
N LEU A 8 1.93 8.16 20.68
CA LEU A 8 0.69 7.80 21.34
C LEU A 8 0.69 8.24 22.80
N LYS A 9 1.81 8.01 23.51
CA LYS A 9 1.97 8.46 24.90
C LYS A 9 1.85 9.99 25.01
N GLN A 10 2.58 10.71 24.18
CA GLN A 10 2.55 12.17 24.15
C GLN A 10 1.14 12.68 23.80
N ARG A 11 0.46 12.03 22.84
CA ARG A 11 -0.90 12.41 22.45
C ARG A 11 -1.92 12.16 23.56
N ALA A 12 -1.83 11.02 24.25
CA ALA A 12 -2.67 10.71 25.40
C ALA A 12 -2.46 11.72 26.54
N PHE A 13 -1.23 12.20 26.75
CA PHE A 13 -0.96 13.29 27.70
C PHE A 13 -1.57 14.63 27.27
N LEU A 14 -1.45 15.00 26.00
CA LEU A 14 -1.89 16.31 25.49
C LEU A 14 -3.41 16.44 25.38
N THR A 15 -4.10 15.39 24.90
CA THR A 15 -5.54 15.40 24.61
C THR A 15 -6.17 14.04 24.96
N PRO A 16 -6.19 13.65 26.24
CA PRO A 16 -6.58 12.30 26.67
C PRO A 16 -7.98 11.91 26.21
N GLU A 17 -8.95 12.82 26.38
CA GLU A 17 -10.38 12.58 26.12
C GLU A 17 -10.79 12.70 24.66
N ARG A 18 -9.88 13.13 23.77
CA ARG A 18 -10.20 13.25 22.36
C ARG A 18 -10.25 11.85 21.74
N THR A 19 -11.28 11.58 20.93
CA THR A 19 -11.40 10.32 20.19
C THR A 19 -10.18 10.10 19.31
N ALA A 20 -9.51 8.96 19.50
CA ALA A 20 -8.40 8.52 18.66
C ALA A 20 -8.91 7.71 17.48
N VAL A 21 -9.71 6.69 17.78
CA VAL A 21 -10.17 5.68 16.84
C VAL A 21 -11.60 5.28 17.16
N ARG A 22 -12.39 5.01 16.13
CA ARG A 22 -13.74 4.47 16.25
C ARG A 22 -14.08 3.55 15.10
N ASP A 23 -14.97 2.60 15.33
CA ASP A 23 -15.69 1.85 14.32
C ASP A 23 -17.20 2.11 14.49
N ARG A 24 -18.05 1.20 13.99
CA ARG A 24 -19.51 1.32 14.10
C ARG A 24 -20.02 1.20 15.54
N GLU A 25 -19.35 0.43 16.37
CA GLU A 25 -19.85 0.01 17.69
C GLU A 25 -19.01 0.60 18.83
N ARG A 26 -17.73 0.86 18.57
CA ARG A 26 -16.73 1.19 19.58
C ARG A 26 -16.06 2.50 19.23
N ALA A 27 -15.71 3.26 20.27
CA ALA A 27 -14.82 4.40 20.18
C ALA A 27 -13.80 4.30 21.30
N LYS A 28 -12.58 4.75 21.05
CA LYS A 28 -11.54 4.91 22.05
C LYS A 28 -10.97 6.32 22.01
N THR A 29 -10.82 6.91 23.18
CA THR A 29 -10.04 8.13 23.37
C THR A 29 -8.54 7.84 23.24
N PHE A 30 -7.70 8.88 23.16
CA PHE A 30 -6.25 8.68 23.13
C PHE A 30 -5.72 8.06 24.44
N ALA A 31 -6.32 8.37 25.59
CA ALA A 31 -6.00 7.73 26.86
C ALA A 31 -6.34 6.22 26.83
N GLU A 32 -7.53 5.87 26.38
CA GLU A 32 -7.97 4.47 26.29
C GLU A 32 -7.15 3.67 25.26
N LEU A 33 -6.76 4.30 24.15
CA LEU A 33 -5.89 3.69 23.16
C LEU A 33 -4.48 3.44 23.72
N TYR A 34 -3.92 4.38 24.48
CA TYR A 34 -2.63 4.21 25.15
C TYR A 34 -2.67 3.07 26.17
N GLU A 35 -3.68 3.05 27.06
CA GLU A 35 -3.79 1.99 28.08
C GLU A 35 -3.98 0.61 27.46
N ALA A 36 -4.81 0.50 26.42
CA ALA A 36 -4.97 -0.76 25.69
C ALA A 36 -3.65 -1.20 25.03
N SER A 37 -2.95 -0.28 24.36
CA SER A 37 -1.64 -0.57 23.73
C SER A 37 -0.58 -0.97 24.76
N ALA A 38 -0.58 -0.33 25.93
CA ALA A 38 0.31 -0.68 27.04
C ALA A 38 0.01 -2.09 27.58
N SER A 39 -1.26 -2.44 27.77
CA SER A 39 -1.67 -3.81 28.16
C SER A 39 -1.22 -4.85 27.13
N TRP A 40 -1.43 -4.59 25.83
CA TRP A 40 -0.93 -5.46 24.77
C TRP A 40 0.60 -5.57 24.77
N ALA A 41 1.33 -4.48 25.03
CA ALA A 41 2.79 -4.50 25.11
C ALA A 41 3.26 -5.44 26.23
N ARG A 42 2.62 -5.38 27.40
CA ARG A 42 2.93 -6.30 28.51
C ARG A 42 2.61 -7.76 28.18
N ARG A 43 1.53 -8.04 27.45
CA ARG A 43 1.19 -9.40 26.99
C ARG A 43 2.13 -9.92 25.90
N LEU A 44 2.55 -9.06 24.98
CA LEU A 44 3.55 -9.38 23.97
C LEU A 44 4.91 -9.67 24.61
N ALA A 45 5.29 -8.91 25.64
CA ALA A 45 6.47 -9.21 26.45
C ALA A 45 6.35 -10.56 27.18
N ALA A 46 5.16 -10.92 27.68
CA ALA A 46 4.88 -12.25 28.26
C ALA A 46 4.99 -13.37 27.22
N ALA A 47 4.61 -13.11 25.97
CA ALA A 47 4.85 -13.99 24.82
C ALA A 47 6.33 -14.01 24.37
N GLY A 48 7.19 -13.26 25.07
CA GLY A 48 8.63 -13.23 24.88
C GLY A 48 9.13 -12.24 23.83
N VAL A 49 8.30 -11.32 23.34
CA VAL A 49 8.73 -10.24 22.43
C VAL A 49 9.66 -9.28 23.17
N ARG A 50 10.75 -8.88 22.52
CA ARG A 50 11.77 -7.96 23.04
C ARG A 50 12.01 -6.80 22.07
N GLU A 51 12.73 -5.80 22.56
CA GLU A 51 13.22 -4.71 21.73
C GLU A 51 14.02 -5.23 20.53
N GLY A 52 13.76 -4.69 19.34
CA GLY A 52 14.40 -5.08 18.09
C GLY A 52 13.81 -6.31 17.40
N ASP A 53 12.97 -7.10 18.07
CA ASP A 53 12.29 -8.23 17.43
C ASP A 53 11.35 -7.75 16.31
N ILE A 54 11.15 -8.59 15.30
CA ILE A 54 10.10 -8.39 14.27
C ILE A 54 8.90 -9.24 14.65
N VAL A 55 7.72 -8.61 14.74
CA VAL A 55 6.44 -9.28 14.97
C VAL A 55 5.56 -9.06 13.76
N ALA A 56 5.12 -10.15 13.14
CA ALA A 56 4.20 -10.10 12.01
C ALA A 56 2.77 -9.90 12.49
N ILE A 57 2.01 -9.09 11.76
CA ILE A 57 0.60 -8.80 12.01
C ILE A 57 -0.20 -9.27 10.81
N LEU A 58 -1.03 -10.30 11.02
CA LEU A 58 -1.94 -10.88 10.03
C LEU A 58 -3.39 -10.66 10.49
N MET A 59 -3.83 -9.41 10.41
CA MET A 59 -5.13 -8.96 10.92
C MET A 59 -5.87 -8.14 9.87
N LYS A 60 -7.20 -8.22 9.88
CA LYS A 60 -8.09 -7.31 9.17
C LYS A 60 -8.13 -5.95 9.88
N ASN A 61 -8.74 -4.98 9.22
CA ASN A 61 -8.95 -3.65 9.79
C ASN A 61 -9.85 -3.74 11.04
N ARG A 62 -9.27 -3.44 12.20
CA ARG A 62 -9.96 -3.36 13.50
C ARG A 62 -9.14 -2.53 14.49
N ILE A 63 -9.77 -2.07 15.57
CA ILE A 63 -9.12 -1.25 16.60
C ILE A 63 -7.91 -1.96 17.19
N GLU A 64 -8.02 -3.26 17.47
CA GLU A 64 -6.98 -4.07 18.09
C GLU A 64 -5.70 -4.13 17.24
N MET A 65 -5.79 -4.05 15.91
CA MET A 65 -4.61 -3.99 15.05
C MET A 65 -3.78 -2.73 15.34
N ILE A 66 -4.44 -1.59 15.57
CA ILE A 66 -3.77 -0.32 15.90
C ILE A 66 -3.17 -0.39 17.30
N GLU A 67 -3.90 -0.96 18.25
CA GLU A 67 -3.41 -1.17 19.61
C GLU A 67 -2.13 -2.03 19.61
N ILE A 68 -2.11 -3.12 18.84
CA ILE A 68 -0.96 -4.02 18.72
C ILE A 68 0.22 -3.34 18.01
N VAL A 69 -0.02 -2.55 16.94
CA VAL A 69 1.05 -1.77 16.30
C VAL A 69 1.69 -0.81 17.29
N HIS A 70 0.90 -0.07 18.07
CA HIS A 70 1.43 0.83 19.08
C HIS A 70 2.06 0.10 20.28
N ALA A 71 1.56 -1.08 20.64
CA ALA A 71 2.16 -1.96 21.63
C ALA A 71 3.59 -2.37 21.23
N LEU A 72 3.80 -2.72 19.96
CA LEU A 72 5.13 -3.02 19.44
C LEU A 72 6.05 -1.79 19.52
N PHE A 73 5.54 -0.59 19.22
CA PHE A 73 6.33 0.64 19.37
C PHE A 73 6.68 0.93 20.85
N LEU A 74 5.77 0.62 21.77
CA LEU A 74 6.05 0.71 23.21
C LEU A 74 7.07 -0.32 23.70
N LEU A 75 7.26 -1.43 22.98
CA LEU A 75 8.33 -2.41 23.25
C LEU A 75 9.63 -2.14 22.48
N GLY A 76 9.64 -1.19 21.52
CA GLY A 76 10.74 -1.04 20.58
C GLY A 76 10.88 -2.22 19.59
N ALA A 77 9.81 -2.98 19.40
CA ALA A 77 9.72 -4.03 18.39
C ALA A 77 9.21 -3.48 17.05
N ARG A 78 9.52 -4.18 15.96
CA ARG A 78 9.18 -3.79 14.59
C ARG A 78 7.93 -4.53 14.14
N ALA A 79 6.97 -3.81 13.56
CA ALA A 79 5.76 -4.43 13.02
C ALA A 79 5.96 -4.82 11.55
N LEU A 80 5.85 -6.12 11.23
CA LEU A 80 5.73 -6.59 9.85
C LEU A 80 4.26 -6.70 9.49
N LEU A 81 3.78 -5.89 8.55
CA LEU A 81 2.37 -5.88 8.15
C LEU A 81 2.15 -6.86 7.00
N GLN A 82 1.40 -7.93 7.24
CA GLN A 82 1.12 -8.95 6.23
C GLN A 82 -0.21 -8.71 5.54
N ASN A 83 -0.21 -8.85 4.21
CA ASN A 83 -1.43 -8.75 3.42
C ASN A 83 -2.28 -10.01 3.62
N VAL A 84 -3.46 -9.84 4.22
CA VAL A 84 -4.39 -10.94 4.56
C VAL A 84 -4.93 -11.71 3.34
N ARG A 85 -4.68 -11.21 2.12
CA ARG A 85 -5.10 -11.84 0.86
C ARG A 85 -4.03 -12.75 0.25
N LEU A 86 -2.82 -12.75 0.81
CA LEU A 86 -1.73 -13.63 0.39
C LEU A 86 -2.05 -15.10 0.70
N THR A 87 -1.45 -15.98 -0.10
CA THR A 87 -1.49 -17.43 0.13
C THR A 87 -0.61 -17.82 1.32
N SER A 88 -0.83 -19.02 1.85
CA SER A 88 0.01 -19.61 2.90
C SER A 88 1.49 -19.60 2.53
N TYR A 89 1.79 -19.88 1.26
CA TYR A 89 3.15 -19.90 0.73
C TYR A 89 3.79 -18.51 0.79
N GLU A 90 3.12 -17.48 0.25
CA GLU A 90 3.61 -16.11 0.26
C GLU A 90 3.78 -15.56 1.69
N LEU A 91 2.84 -15.88 2.58
CA LEU A 91 2.91 -15.49 3.99
C LEU A 91 4.11 -16.14 4.68
N GLY A 92 4.29 -17.46 4.54
CA GLY A 92 5.42 -18.19 5.12
C GLY A 92 6.76 -17.65 4.61
N TRP A 93 6.86 -17.39 3.31
CA TRP A 93 8.06 -16.81 2.71
C TRP A 93 8.44 -15.45 3.35
N GLN A 94 7.46 -14.57 3.58
CA GLN A 94 7.71 -13.28 4.25
C GLN A 94 8.18 -13.43 5.70
N LEU A 95 7.66 -14.43 6.42
CA LEU A 95 8.08 -14.71 7.80
C LEU A 95 9.53 -15.20 7.83
N ASP A 96 9.90 -16.04 6.88
CA ASP A 96 11.24 -16.61 6.80
C ASP A 96 12.28 -15.55 6.38
N ASP A 97 12.00 -14.72 5.36
CA ASP A 97 12.91 -13.64 4.94
C ASP A 97 13.06 -12.56 6.01
N SER A 98 11.98 -12.28 6.77
CA SER A 98 12.03 -11.27 7.83
C SER A 98 12.64 -11.76 9.14
N GLY A 99 12.68 -13.07 9.38
CA GLY A 99 13.05 -13.61 10.69
C GLY A 99 12.05 -13.24 11.79
N ALA A 100 10.77 -13.07 11.43
CA ALA A 100 9.73 -12.71 12.41
C ALA A 100 9.68 -13.73 13.55
N ARG A 101 9.71 -13.22 14.79
CA ARG A 101 9.70 -14.02 16.01
C ARG A 101 8.32 -14.60 16.30
N LEU A 102 7.29 -13.79 16.08
CA LEU A 102 5.91 -14.08 16.43
C LEU A 102 5.00 -13.53 15.33
N VAL A 103 3.86 -14.19 15.12
CA VAL A 103 2.77 -13.71 14.27
C VAL A 103 1.54 -13.52 15.13
N ILE A 104 1.01 -12.30 15.17
CA ILE A 104 -0.30 -12.03 15.76
C ILE A 104 -1.35 -12.04 14.64
N ALA A 105 -2.29 -12.98 14.74
CA ALA A 105 -3.31 -13.17 13.72
C ALA A 105 -4.73 -13.06 14.29
N ASP A 106 -5.67 -12.60 13.46
CA ASP A 106 -7.08 -12.82 13.75
C ASP A 106 -7.36 -14.34 13.78
N GLU A 107 -8.36 -14.75 14.55
CA GLU A 107 -8.73 -16.16 14.74
C GLU A 107 -8.98 -16.87 13.40
N GLU A 108 -9.70 -16.21 12.49
CA GLU A 108 -10.04 -16.75 11.17
C GLU A 108 -8.84 -16.82 10.21
N LEU A 109 -7.75 -16.11 10.50
CA LEU A 109 -6.56 -16.05 9.66
C LEU A 109 -5.42 -16.92 10.18
N ALA A 110 -5.43 -17.32 11.45
CA ALA A 110 -4.37 -18.11 12.08
C ALA A 110 -4.08 -19.43 11.34
N GLY A 111 -5.12 -20.09 10.81
CA GLY A 111 -4.97 -21.32 10.02
C GLY A 111 -4.24 -21.14 8.68
N ARG A 112 -4.11 -19.91 8.16
CA ARG A 112 -3.46 -19.65 6.87
C ARG A 112 -1.97 -19.97 6.86
N LEU A 113 -1.32 -20.03 8.01
CA LEU A 113 0.10 -20.36 8.11
C LEU A 113 0.35 -21.85 8.40
N GLY A 114 -0.67 -22.71 8.21
CA GLY A 114 -0.47 -24.16 8.20
C GLY A 114 0.01 -24.77 9.52
N GLY A 115 -0.27 -24.11 10.66
CA GLY A 115 0.17 -24.57 11.98
C GLY A 115 1.58 -24.15 12.38
N ASP A 116 2.15 -23.14 11.73
CA ASP A 116 3.42 -22.53 12.13
C ASP A 116 3.40 -22.14 13.63
N GLY A 117 4.36 -22.66 14.40
CA GLY A 117 4.44 -22.48 15.85
C GLY A 117 4.68 -21.03 16.31
N ARG A 118 4.99 -20.10 15.38
CA ARG A 118 5.09 -18.67 15.65
C ARG A 118 3.73 -17.98 15.74
N VAL A 119 2.64 -18.64 15.32
CA VAL A 119 1.31 -18.01 15.24
C VAL A 119 0.62 -18.00 16.59
N MET A 120 0.17 -16.82 17.01
CA MET A 120 -0.67 -16.60 18.18
C MET A 120 -1.91 -15.81 17.75
N THR A 121 -3.10 -16.30 18.09
CA THR A 121 -4.32 -15.54 17.84
C THR A 121 -4.41 -14.34 18.77
N THR A 122 -5.17 -13.33 18.38
CA THR A 122 -5.48 -12.19 19.26
C THR A 122 -6.10 -12.63 20.60
N SER A 123 -7.00 -13.62 20.58
CA SER A 123 -7.58 -14.24 21.77
C SER A 123 -6.55 -14.97 22.64
N ALA A 124 -5.61 -15.71 22.05
CA ALA A 124 -4.56 -16.39 22.81
C ALA A 124 -3.61 -15.39 23.49
N LEU A 125 -3.24 -14.31 22.78
CA LEU A 125 -2.46 -13.22 23.37
C LEU A 125 -3.25 -12.51 24.49
N ALA A 126 -4.55 -12.28 24.30
CA ALA A 126 -5.44 -11.72 25.32
C ALA A 126 -5.70 -12.65 26.52
N ALA A 127 -5.32 -13.92 26.44
CA ALA A 127 -5.38 -14.84 27.57
C ALA A 127 -4.11 -14.84 28.43
N LEU A 128 -2.98 -14.33 27.91
CA LEU A 128 -1.73 -14.22 28.67
C LEU A 128 -1.85 -13.18 29.77
N SER A 129 -1.28 -13.48 30.94
CA SER A 129 -1.10 -12.49 32.00
C SER A 129 -0.12 -11.41 31.55
N GLU A 130 -0.37 -10.16 31.97
CA GLU A 130 0.58 -9.07 31.78
C GLU A 130 1.83 -9.33 32.63
N VAL A 131 3.01 -9.02 32.06
CA VAL A 131 4.26 -8.96 32.81
C VAL A 131 4.73 -7.52 32.94
N ASP A 132 5.47 -7.23 34.00
CA ASP A 132 6.12 -5.93 34.12
C ASP A 132 7.24 -5.80 33.08
N VAL A 133 7.22 -4.71 32.33
CA VAL A 133 8.20 -4.39 31.30
C VAL A 133 8.28 -2.87 31.16
N LEU A 134 9.50 -2.37 31.00
CA LEU A 134 9.73 -0.96 30.76
C LEU A 134 9.29 -0.60 29.34
N LEU A 135 8.25 0.23 29.23
CA LEU A 135 7.77 0.74 27.95
C LEU A 135 8.63 1.90 27.46
N LYS A 136 8.86 1.97 26.15
CA LYS A 136 9.61 3.03 25.47
C LYS A 136 8.91 4.38 25.62
N GLU A 137 9.61 5.31 26.26
CA GLU A 137 9.20 6.70 26.42
C GLU A 137 9.46 7.56 25.18
N THR A 138 10.49 7.18 24.40
CA THR A 138 10.98 7.91 23.24
C THR A 138 11.13 6.99 22.04
N LEU A 139 11.02 7.57 20.85
CA LEU A 139 11.24 6.95 19.55
C LEU A 139 12.48 7.57 18.91
N GLU A 140 13.40 6.72 18.47
CA GLU A 140 14.52 7.13 17.62
C GLU A 140 14.01 7.24 16.19
N LEU A 141 14.04 8.44 15.60
CA LEU A 141 13.46 8.68 14.26
C LEU A 141 14.15 7.85 13.16
N ASP A 142 15.36 7.39 13.42
CA ASP A 142 16.15 6.57 12.52
C ASP A 142 15.87 5.06 12.63
N GLU A 143 15.14 4.60 13.66
CA GLU A 143 14.81 3.19 13.82
C GLU A 143 13.63 2.78 12.94
N THR A 144 13.72 1.57 12.37
CA THR A 144 12.61 0.96 11.62
C THR A 144 11.44 0.69 12.55
N ALA A 145 10.31 1.33 12.27
CA ALA A 145 9.05 1.10 12.98
C ALA A 145 8.27 -0.04 12.34
N THR A 146 8.15 -0.01 11.00
CA THR A 146 7.33 -0.96 10.25
C THR A 146 8.03 -1.50 9.03
N ILE A 147 7.65 -2.71 8.66
CA ILE A 147 8.12 -3.42 7.47
C ILE A 147 6.89 -3.80 6.65
N MET A 148 6.92 -3.48 5.36
CA MET A 148 5.88 -3.86 4.41
C MET A 148 6.54 -4.46 3.18
N TYR A 149 6.15 -5.68 2.81
CA TYR A 149 6.60 -6.26 1.55
C TYR A 149 5.84 -5.66 0.38
N THR A 150 6.59 -5.20 -0.61
CA THR A 150 6.09 -4.87 -1.96
C THR A 150 6.68 -5.88 -2.94
N SER A 151 5.95 -6.35 -3.94
CA SER A 151 6.55 -7.33 -4.85
C SER A 151 7.72 -6.72 -5.62
N GLY A 152 8.75 -7.51 -5.87
CA GLY A 152 9.98 -7.05 -6.50
C GLY A 152 9.94 -7.23 -8.02
N THR A 153 10.61 -6.33 -8.72
CA THR A 153 10.88 -6.43 -10.17
C THR A 153 11.66 -7.70 -10.55
N THR A 154 12.33 -8.31 -9.57
CA THR A 154 13.13 -9.55 -9.70
C THR A 154 12.35 -10.83 -9.36
N GLY A 155 11.03 -10.75 -9.13
CA GLY A 155 10.16 -11.89 -8.85
C GLY A 155 9.97 -12.22 -7.37
N THR A 156 10.89 -11.80 -6.48
CA THR A 156 10.74 -11.93 -5.02
C THR A 156 10.34 -10.60 -4.38
N PRO A 157 9.35 -10.56 -3.47
CA PRO A 157 9.03 -9.35 -2.71
C PRO A 157 10.21 -8.79 -1.92
N LYS A 158 10.18 -7.48 -1.62
CA LYS A 158 11.20 -6.78 -0.83
C LYS A 158 10.53 -6.11 0.36
N GLY A 159 11.05 -6.36 1.56
CA GLY A 159 10.57 -5.72 2.78
C GLY A 159 11.06 -4.27 2.87
N VAL A 160 10.18 -3.30 2.70
CA VAL A 160 10.52 -1.87 2.81
C VAL A 160 10.70 -1.51 4.28
N LEU A 161 11.84 -0.92 4.64
CA LEU A 161 12.13 -0.48 6.00
C LEU A 161 11.62 0.95 6.21
N GLN A 162 10.51 1.11 6.92
CA GLN A 162 9.91 2.41 7.20
C GLN A 162 10.23 2.83 8.64
N THR A 163 10.95 3.95 8.79
CA THR A 163 11.33 4.43 10.12
C THR A 163 10.24 5.25 10.80
N TYR A 164 10.38 5.47 12.11
CA TYR A 164 9.56 6.45 12.81
C TYR A 164 9.65 7.84 12.15
N GLY A 165 10.85 8.26 11.74
CA GLY A 165 11.08 9.47 10.98
C GLY A 165 10.31 9.50 9.67
N ASN A 166 10.29 8.39 8.92
CA ASN A 166 9.56 8.36 7.65
C ASN A 166 8.05 8.60 7.84
N HIS A 167 7.45 7.96 8.85
CA HIS A 167 6.03 8.15 9.17
C HIS A 167 5.74 9.56 9.68
N TRP A 168 6.61 10.09 10.56
CA TRP A 168 6.50 11.47 11.06
C TRP A 168 6.50 12.49 9.92
N TRP A 169 7.49 12.41 9.04
CA TRP A 169 7.63 13.38 7.95
C TRP A 169 6.59 13.20 6.85
N SER A 170 6.08 11.98 6.63
CA SER A 170 4.91 11.74 5.78
C SER A 170 3.66 12.42 6.34
N ALA A 171 3.43 12.34 7.65
CA ALA A 171 2.35 13.05 8.31
C ALA A 171 2.55 14.58 8.20
N VAL A 172 3.69 15.12 8.62
CA VAL A 172 3.95 16.56 8.56
C VAL A 172 3.81 17.11 7.13
N GLY A 173 4.37 16.43 6.11
CA GLY A 173 4.23 16.85 4.73
C GLY A 173 2.78 16.88 4.25
N SER A 174 1.97 15.89 4.65
CA SER A 174 0.54 15.85 4.33
C SER A 174 -0.24 16.96 5.04
N ALA A 175 0.03 17.22 6.32
CA ALA A 175 -0.63 18.29 7.08
C ALA A 175 -0.31 19.69 6.54
N LEU A 176 0.93 19.94 6.12
CA LEU A 176 1.33 21.22 5.50
C LEU A 176 0.65 21.45 4.14
N ASN A 177 0.31 20.37 3.42
CA ASN A 177 -0.35 20.46 2.11
C ASN A 177 -1.88 20.53 2.21
N LEU A 178 -2.49 19.70 3.06
CA LEU A 178 -3.95 19.59 3.18
C LEU A 178 -4.54 20.54 4.22
N GLY A 179 -3.71 21.06 5.14
CA GLY A 179 -4.17 21.70 6.37
C GLY A 179 -4.70 20.68 7.40
N LEU A 180 -4.82 21.12 8.64
CA LEU A 180 -5.37 20.35 9.76
C LEU A 180 -6.47 21.15 10.46
N HIS A 181 -7.67 20.60 10.55
CA HIS A 181 -8.82 21.23 11.20
C HIS A 181 -9.26 20.42 12.42
N GLU A 182 -9.77 21.10 13.45
CA GLU A 182 -10.17 20.45 14.71
C GLU A 182 -11.30 19.43 14.54
N GLY A 183 -12.24 19.71 13.63
CA GLY A 183 -13.34 18.81 13.30
C GLY A 183 -12.99 17.67 12.35
N ASP A 184 -11.71 17.47 12.04
CA ASP A 184 -11.32 16.43 11.08
C ASP A 184 -11.51 15.02 11.63
N CYS A 185 -12.00 14.14 10.76
CA CYS A 185 -12.06 12.71 11.00
C CYS A 185 -11.75 11.99 9.68
N TRP A 186 -10.76 11.10 9.74
CA TRP A 186 -10.25 10.41 8.55
C TRP A 186 -10.76 8.97 8.47
N LEU A 187 -11.50 8.65 7.41
CA LEU A 187 -12.00 7.29 7.17
C LEU A 187 -10.91 6.39 6.57
N ALA A 188 -10.60 5.30 7.29
CA ALA A 188 -9.74 4.21 6.89
C ALA A 188 -10.59 3.02 6.40
N ALA A 189 -10.95 3.04 5.12
CA ALA A 189 -11.62 1.94 4.42
C ALA A 189 -10.67 1.10 3.54
N VAL A 190 -9.44 1.59 3.35
CA VAL A 190 -8.33 0.86 2.73
C VAL A 190 -7.63 -0.04 3.77
N PRO A 191 -6.95 -1.12 3.36
CA PRO A 191 -6.32 -2.03 4.32
C PRO A 191 -5.21 -1.38 5.15
N LEU A 192 -5.20 -1.62 6.46
CA LEU A 192 -4.18 -1.13 7.39
C LEU A 192 -2.82 -1.81 7.21
N PHE A 193 -2.75 -2.98 6.54
CA PHE A 193 -1.47 -3.59 6.19
C PHE A 193 -0.77 -2.91 5.00
N HIS A 194 -1.49 -2.06 4.27
CA HIS A 194 -0.90 -1.16 3.29
C HIS A 194 -0.61 0.19 3.93
N ILE A 195 0.41 0.88 3.43
CA ILE A 195 0.77 2.21 3.96
C ILE A 195 -0.35 3.24 3.78
N SER A 196 -1.24 3.05 2.80
CA SER A 196 -2.43 3.88 2.60
C SER A 196 -3.36 3.88 3.81
N GLY A 197 -3.52 2.72 4.47
CA GLY A 197 -4.29 2.60 5.71
C GLY A 197 -3.45 2.93 6.95
N LEU A 198 -2.26 2.33 7.08
CA LEU A 198 -1.42 2.53 8.27
C LEU A 198 -1.05 4.00 8.50
N SER A 199 -0.78 4.76 7.43
CA SER A 199 -0.46 6.19 7.57
C SER A 199 -1.61 6.99 8.19
N ILE A 200 -2.88 6.56 8.06
CA ILE A 200 -4.02 7.19 8.73
C ILE A 200 -3.91 7.01 10.25
N ALA A 201 -3.51 5.82 10.72
CA ALA A 201 -3.27 5.56 12.14
C ALA A 201 -2.10 6.37 12.70
N MET A 202 -1.00 6.48 11.94
CA MET A 202 0.13 7.34 12.34
C MET A 202 -0.28 8.81 12.43
N ARG A 203 -1.04 9.31 11.44
CA ARG A 203 -1.57 10.68 11.42
C ARG A 203 -2.53 10.94 12.59
N SER A 204 -3.34 9.96 12.97
CA SER A 204 -4.26 10.09 14.11
C SER A 204 -3.52 10.50 15.38
N VAL A 205 -2.47 9.77 15.78
CA VAL A 205 -1.72 10.07 17.00
C VAL A 205 -0.88 11.35 16.87
N ILE A 206 -0.28 11.60 15.69
CA ILE A 206 0.56 12.78 15.45
C ILE A 206 -0.28 14.06 15.49
N TYR A 207 -1.44 14.08 14.82
CA TYR A 207 -2.31 15.26 14.73
C TYR A 207 -3.23 15.40 15.95
N GLY A 208 -3.52 14.29 16.62
CA GLY A 208 -4.63 14.21 17.57
C GLY A 208 -5.96 14.28 16.85
N MET A 209 -6.10 13.51 15.77
CA MET A 209 -7.26 13.53 14.89
C MET A 209 -7.96 12.15 14.93
N PRO A 210 -9.28 12.10 15.11
CA PRO A 210 -10.03 10.85 15.02
C PRO A 210 -9.82 10.13 13.68
N MET A 211 -9.72 8.80 13.74
CA MET A 211 -9.89 7.94 12.57
C MET A 211 -11.11 7.04 12.72
N TYR A 212 -11.85 6.88 11.62
CA TYR A 212 -12.95 5.92 11.53
C TYR A 212 -12.48 4.68 10.77
N ILE A 213 -12.64 3.49 11.33
CA ILE A 213 -12.23 2.24 10.69
C ILE A 213 -13.45 1.54 10.10
N GLN A 214 -13.33 1.17 8.82
CA GLN A 214 -14.17 0.15 8.23
C GLN A 214 -13.40 -1.17 8.11
N PRO A 215 -13.93 -2.30 8.61
CA PRO A 215 -13.33 -3.63 8.42
C PRO A 215 -13.10 -3.99 6.95
N SER A 216 -14.02 -3.55 6.10
CA SER A 216 -13.96 -3.64 4.65
C SER A 216 -14.69 -2.47 4.02
N PHE A 217 -14.24 -2.03 2.85
CA PHE A 217 -14.89 -0.94 2.11
C PHE A 217 -16.33 -1.28 1.71
N ASP A 218 -17.26 -0.46 2.19
CA ASP A 218 -18.66 -0.41 1.77
C ASP A 218 -18.96 1.03 1.28
N PRO A 219 -19.27 1.23 -0.02
CA PRO A 219 -19.53 2.56 -0.57
C PRO A 219 -20.75 3.24 0.05
N LYS A 220 -21.78 2.49 0.43
CA LYS A 220 -23.01 3.02 1.01
C LYS A 220 -22.76 3.55 2.42
N GLU A 221 -22.07 2.77 3.25
CA GLU A 221 -21.69 3.19 4.59
C GLU A 221 -20.69 4.35 4.54
N ALA A 222 -19.69 4.30 3.66
CA ALA A 222 -18.73 5.39 3.48
C ALA A 222 -19.43 6.71 3.08
N ASN A 223 -20.34 6.65 2.10
CA ASN A 223 -21.17 7.79 1.72
C ASN A 223 -22.03 8.29 2.89
N ALA A 224 -22.68 7.40 3.65
CA ALA A 224 -23.50 7.79 4.80
C ALA A 224 -22.69 8.53 5.89
N LEU A 225 -21.48 8.06 6.18
CA LEU A 225 -20.56 8.69 7.14
C LEU A 225 -20.07 10.07 6.67
N ILE A 226 -19.87 10.26 5.37
CA ILE A 226 -19.54 11.56 4.79
C ILE A 226 -20.76 12.48 4.86
N MET A 227 -21.92 12.02 4.41
CA MET A 227 -23.16 12.82 4.33
C MET A 227 -23.65 13.29 5.70
N ASN A 228 -23.42 12.50 6.76
CA ASN A 228 -23.80 12.89 8.13
C ASN A 228 -22.73 13.73 8.86
N GLY A 229 -21.62 14.07 8.19
CA GLY A 229 -20.56 14.90 8.75
C GLY A 229 -19.62 14.19 9.73
N THR A 230 -19.73 12.86 9.89
CA THR A 230 -18.78 12.08 10.69
C THR A 230 -17.38 12.09 10.10
N VAL A 231 -17.26 12.08 8.77
CA VAL A 231 -15.99 11.96 8.05
C VAL A 231 -15.77 13.22 7.22
N THR A 232 -14.57 13.79 7.32
CA THR A 232 -14.16 14.97 6.54
C THR A 232 -13.08 14.67 5.50
N ILE A 233 -12.34 13.57 5.72
CA ILE A 233 -11.24 13.11 4.85
C ILE A 233 -11.38 11.61 4.62
N MET A 234 -11.15 11.15 3.38
CA MET A 234 -11.10 9.72 3.07
C MET A 234 -9.96 9.41 2.10
N SER A 235 -9.22 8.33 2.36
CA SER A 235 -8.26 7.78 1.40
C SER A 235 -8.94 6.73 0.53
N VAL A 236 -8.77 6.82 -0.79
CA VAL A 236 -9.40 5.91 -1.76
C VAL A 236 -8.44 5.53 -2.88
N VAL A 237 -8.76 4.43 -3.55
CA VAL A 237 -8.27 4.11 -4.90
C VAL A 237 -9.35 4.40 -5.93
N ALA A 238 -8.99 4.49 -7.21
CA ALA A 238 -9.93 4.87 -8.28
C ALA A 238 -11.20 3.98 -8.30
N ALA A 239 -11.05 2.67 -8.14
CA ALA A 239 -12.18 1.73 -8.09
C ALA A 239 -13.12 1.96 -6.90
N MET A 240 -12.59 2.38 -5.74
CA MET A 240 -13.43 2.75 -4.59
C MET A 240 -14.21 4.03 -4.89
N LEU A 241 -13.52 5.06 -5.41
CA LEU A 241 -14.13 6.33 -5.76
C LEU A 241 -15.25 6.15 -6.80
N GLN A 242 -15.03 5.35 -7.85
CA GLN A 242 -16.04 5.04 -8.84
C GLN A 242 -17.30 4.40 -8.23
N ARG A 243 -17.11 3.42 -7.33
CA ARG A 243 -18.23 2.79 -6.62
C ARG A 243 -18.95 3.76 -5.69
N MET A 244 -18.23 4.66 -5.02
CA MET A 244 -18.84 5.69 -4.18
C MET A 244 -19.66 6.70 -5.00
N VAL A 245 -19.12 7.17 -6.12
CA VAL A 245 -19.81 8.11 -7.02
C VAL A 245 -21.06 7.47 -7.62
N ALA A 246 -20.99 6.20 -8.02
CA ALA A 246 -22.15 5.46 -8.52
C ALA A 246 -23.24 5.31 -7.45
N GLU A 247 -22.87 4.91 -6.23
CA GLU A 247 -23.82 4.76 -5.11
C GLU A 247 -24.38 6.10 -4.62
N LEU A 248 -23.62 7.19 -4.76
CA LEU A 248 -24.07 8.54 -4.39
C LEU A 248 -25.22 9.03 -5.30
N GLY A 249 -25.32 8.51 -6.52
CA GLY A 249 -26.31 8.94 -7.50
C GLY A 249 -26.21 10.44 -7.76
N GLU A 250 -27.34 11.16 -7.72
CA GLU A 250 -27.40 12.61 -7.96
C GLU A 250 -27.03 13.48 -6.74
N ALA A 251 -26.78 12.88 -5.58
CA ALA A 251 -26.41 13.63 -4.40
C ALA A 251 -25.01 14.26 -4.52
N ARG A 252 -24.76 15.25 -3.67
CA ARG A 252 -23.45 15.91 -3.48
C ARG A 252 -23.04 15.77 -2.02
N TYR A 253 -21.74 15.70 -1.76
CA TYR A 253 -21.24 15.70 -0.38
C TYR A 253 -21.43 17.07 0.28
N PRO A 254 -21.59 17.11 1.61
CA PRO A 254 -21.65 18.36 2.37
C PRO A 254 -20.30 19.07 2.38
N ASP A 255 -20.29 20.38 2.61
CA ASP A 255 -19.08 21.21 2.68
C ASP A 255 -18.12 20.81 3.81
N THR A 256 -18.59 20.02 4.79
CA THR A 256 -17.75 19.41 5.83
C THR A 256 -16.77 18.39 5.26
N PHE A 257 -17.08 17.78 4.11
CA PHE A 257 -16.19 16.85 3.43
C PHE A 257 -15.21 17.61 2.54
N ARG A 258 -13.94 17.64 2.95
CA ARG A 258 -12.94 18.54 2.38
C ARG A 258 -11.84 17.85 1.57
N CYS A 259 -11.69 16.52 1.69
CA CYS A 259 -10.61 15.83 1.00
C CYS A 259 -10.95 14.38 0.67
N MET A 260 -11.01 14.07 -0.62
CA MET A 260 -10.95 12.72 -1.17
C MET A 260 -9.52 12.46 -1.65
N LEU A 261 -8.71 11.84 -0.80
CA LEU A 261 -7.30 11.58 -1.10
C LEU A 261 -7.17 10.32 -1.96
N LEU A 262 -6.96 10.53 -3.25
CA LEU A 262 -6.93 9.48 -4.26
C LEU A 262 -5.49 9.04 -4.53
N GLY A 263 -5.20 7.76 -4.33
CA GLY A 263 -3.88 7.19 -4.60
C GLY A 263 -3.95 5.78 -5.20
N GLY A 264 -2.80 5.13 -5.27
CA GLY A 264 -2.71 3.73 -5.72
C GLY A 264 -2.89 3.51 -7.22
N GLY A 265 -2.84 4.56 -8.05
CA GLY A 265 -2.94 4.47 -9.51
C GLY A 265 -3.56 5.72 -10.14
N PRO A 266 -3.55 5.83 -11.48
CA PRO A 266 -4.27 6.89 -12.17
C PRO A 266 -5.79 6.67 -12.04
N ALA A 267 -6.56 7.74 -11.86
CA ALA A 267 -8.00 7.69 -12.07
C ALA A 267 -8.36 7.99 -13.53
N PRO A 268 -9.39 7.32 -14.08
CA PRO A 268 -9.94 7.67 -15.38
C PRO A 268 -10.41 9.12 -15.41
N ARG A 269 -10.14 9.82 -16.52
CA ARG A 269 -10.60 11.19 -16.74
C ARG A 269 -12.11 11.39 -16.50
N PRO A 270 -13.02 10.54 -17.03
CA PRO A 270 -14.45 10.73 -16.81
C PRO A 270 -14.83 10.74 -15.32
N LEU A 271 -14.17 9.92 -14.51
CA LEU A 271 -14.40 9.89 -13.06
C LEU A 271 -14.04 11.21 -12.38
N LEU A 272 -12.90 11.81 -12.77
CA LEU A 272 -12.46 13.11 -12.24
C LEU A 272 -13.39 14.24 -12.66
N GLU A 273 -13.89 14.22 -13.90
CA GLU A 273 -14.87 15.19 -14.41
C GLU A 273 -16.19 15.09 -13.62
N THR A 274 -16.74 13.88 -13.43
CA THR A 274 -17.94 13.67 -12.59
C THR A 274 -17.73 14.12 -11.14
N CYS A 275 -16.55 13.84 -10.57
CA CYS A 275 -16.23 14.30 -9.21
C CYS A 275 -16.28 15.82 -9.12
N LYS A 276 -15.69 16.52 -10.10
CA LYS A 276 -15.73 17.98 -10.14
C LYS A 276 -17.15 18.53 -10.29
N GLU A 277 -17.96 17.94 -11.18
CA GLU A 277 -19.36 18.35 -11.37
C GLU A 277 -20.18 18.22 -10.07
N LYS A 278 -19.91 17.15 -9.30
CA LYS A 278 -20.54 16.89 -8.00
C LYS A 278 -19.89 17.63 -6.83
N GLY A 279 -18.83 18.41 -7.07
CA GLY A 279 -18.12 19.15 -6.04
C GLY A 279 -17.29 18.29 -5.08
N ILE A 280 -16.91 17.08 -5.48
CA ILE A 280 -16.08 16.18 -4.67
C ILE A 280 -14.62 16.66 -4.74
N PRO A 281 -13.99 17.04 -3.61
CA PRO A 281 -12.64 17.60 -3.60
C PRO A 281 -11.59 16.48 -3.71
N VAL A 282 -11.34 16.02 -4.94
CA VAL A 282 -10.37 14.96 -5.23
C VAL A 282 -8.94 15.51 -5.26
N TYR A 283 -8.10 14.97 -4.38
CA TYR A 283 -6.66 15.19 -4.36
C TYR A 283 -5.98 13.96 -4.95
N GLN A 284 -5.60 14.02 -6.23
CA GLN A 284 -4.80 12.96 -6.86
C GLN A 284 -3.41 12.95 -6.23
N THR A 285 -2.88 11.77 -5.96
CA THR A 285 -1.55 11.63 -5.35
C THR A 285 -0.68 10.65 -6.12
N TYR A 286 0.63 10.83 -5.97
CA TYR A 286 1.64 9.84 -6.27
C TYR A 286 2.47 9.55 -5.03
N GLY A 287 2.74 8.26 -4.83
CA GLY A 287 3.43 7.73 -3.68
C GLY A 287 3.40 6.21 -3.69
N MET A 288 4.20 5.61 -2.82
CA MET A 288 4.39 4.17 -2.73
C MET A 288 4.78 3.76 -1.31
N THR A 289 4.99 2.46 -1.11
CA THR A 289 5.45 1.90 0.16
C THR A 289 6.79 2.53 0.59
N GLU A 290 7.70 2.71 -0.36
CA GLU A 290 9.03 3.31 -0.17
C GLU A 290 9.02 4.79 0.19
N THR A 291 7.90 5.50 0.01
CA THR A 291 7.76 6.93 0.37
C THR A 291 6.85 7.15 1.58
N SER A 292 6.52 6.06 2.27
CA SER A 292 5.62 6.05 3.43
C SER A 292 4.27 6.75 3.15
N SER A 293 3.61 6.44 2.01
CA SER A 293 2.39 7.08 1.46
C SER A 293 2.71 8.14 0.39
N GLN A 294 1.84 9.15 0.23
CA GLN A 294 1.98 10.21 -0.78
C GLN A 294 3.30 10.99 -0.62
N ILE A 295 3.90 11.36 -1.75
CA ILE A 295 5.06 12.27 -1.81
C ILE A 295 4.82 13.43 -2.77
N VAL A 296 3.87 13.28 -3.70
CA VAL A 296 3.40 14.29 -4.65
C VAL A 296 1.88 14.32 -4.60
N THR A 297 1.28 15.52 -4.60
CA THR A 297 -0.18 15.69 -4.51
C THR A 297 -0.68 16.83 -5.39
N LEU A 298 -1.78 16.59 -6.11
CA LEU A 298 -2.50 17.58 -6.93
C LEU A 298 -3.70 18.10 -6.17
N ALA A 299 -3.78 19.41 -5.98
CA ALA A 299 -4.94 20.04 -5.36
C ALA A 299 -6.14 20.14 -6.35
N PRO A 300 -7.40 20.09 -5.85
CA PRO A 300 -8.60 20.13 -6.69
C PRO A 300 -8.69 21.34 -7.62
N GLU A 301 -8.13 22.49 -7.24
CA GLU A 301 -8.12 23.71 -8.06
C GLU A 301 -7.35 23.54 -9.39
N TYR A 302 -6.38 22.62 -9.44
CA TYR A 302 -5.62 22.28 -10.64
C TYR A 302 -6.13 21.02 -11.35
N SER A 303 -7.15 20.34 -10.82
CA SER A 303 -7.61 19.03 -11.31
C SER A 303 -7.97 18.98 -12.81
N LEU A 304 -8.53 20.07 -13.36
CA LEU A 304 -8.81 20.15 -14.81
C LEU A 304 -7.69 20.80 -15.62
N THR A 305 -7.04 21.84 -15.09
CA THR A 305 -5.99 22.56 -15.83
C THR A 305 -4.72 21.72 -15.95
N LYS A 306 -4.50 20.81 -15.01
CA LYS A 306 -3.40 19.83 -14.97
C LYS A 306 -3.94 18.41 -14.97
N LEU A 307 -4.98 18.15 -15.76
CA LEU A 307 -5.60 16.84 -15.86
C LEU A 307 -4.56 15.75 -16.21
N GLY A 308 -4.59 14.65 -15.47
CA GLY A 308 -3.62 13.55 -15.60
C GLY A 308 -2.34 13.73 -14.78
N SER A 309 -2.13 14.91 -14.19
CA SER A 309 -1.01 15.13 -13.27
C SER A 309 -1.25 14.46 -11.92
N ALA A 310 -0.17 14.02 -11.28
CA ALA A 310 -0.15 13.64 -9.87
C ALA A 310 0.07 14.83 -8.92
N GLY A 311 0.45 16.00 -9.45
CA GLY A 311 0.64 17.23 -8.70
C GLY A 311 2.10 17.62 -8.50
N LYS A 312 2.40 18.27 -7.37
CA LYS A 312 3.73 18.73 -6.98
C LYS A 312 4.23 18.02 -5.72
N PRO A 313 5.56 17.93 -5.50
CA PRO A 313 6.10 17.32 -4.29
C PRO A 313 5.58 18.02 -3.04
N LEU A 314 5.32 17.23 -1.99
CA LEU A 314 5.00 17.76 -0.67
C LEU A 314 6.15 18.63 -0.15
N PHE A 315 5.85 19.55 0.77
CA PHE A 315 6.80 20.54 1.27
C PHE A 315 8.19 20.00 1.69
N PRO A 316 8.33 18.86 2.41
CA PRO A 316 9.65 18.34 2.79
C PRO A 316 10.30 17.46 1.70
N ALA A 317 9.66 17.29 0.53
CA ALA A 317 10.08 16.39 -0.52
C ALA A 317 10.57 17.14 -1.77
N GLU A 318 11.40 16.45 -2.54
CA GLU A 318 11.95 16.87 -3.81
C GLU A 318 11.63 15.81 -4.86
N LEU A 319 11.49 16.26 -6.11
CA LEU A 319 11.16 15.45 -7.27
C LEU A 319 11.98 15.96 -8.45
N CYS A 320 12.59 15.06 -9.22
CA CYS A 320 13.05 15.36 -10.56
C CYS A 320 12.87 14.16 -11.49
N ILE A 321 13.11 14.40 -12.78
CA ILE A 321 13.05 13.38 -13.83
C ILE A 321 14.47 13.14 -14.31
N MET A 322 14.90 11.88 -14.33
CA MET A 322 16.26 11.48 -14.72
C MET A 322 16.23 10.69 -16.03
N GLN A 323 17.01 11.15 -17.01
CA GLN A 323 17.22 10.46 -18.29
C GLN A 323 18.72 10.36 -18.55
N ASP A 324 19.22 9.14 -18.77
CA ASP A 324 20.64 8.85 -19.05
C ASP A 324 21.63 9.49 -18.05
N GLY A 325 21.25 9.51 -16.77
CA GLY A 325 22.07 10.06 -15.69
C GLY A 325 22.07 11.59 -15.57
N LYS A 326 21.21 12.29 -16.32
CA LYS A 326 21.01 13.74 -16.24
C LYS A 326 19.56 14.07 -15.91
N GLN A 327 19.34 15.24 -15.32
CA GLN A 327 17.98 15.75 -15.13
C GLN A 327 17.39 16.14 -16.48
N ALA A 328 16.21 15.61 -16.80
CA ALA A 328 15.49 15.89 -18.03
C ALA A 328 14.87 17.30 -18.01
N ALA A 329 14.72 17.91 -19.18
CA ALA A 329 14.01 19.18 -19.32
C ALA A 329 12.49 18.99 -19.12
N PRO A 330 11.70 20.06 -18.92
CA PRO A 330 10.25 19.97 -18.93
C PRO A 330 9.71 19.26 -20.17
N TYR A 331 8.68 18.44 -19.99
CA TYR A 331 8.06 17.56 -21.00
C TYR A 331 8.92 16.43 -21.55
N GLU A 332 10.17 16.31 -21.15
CA GLU A 332 11.00 15.14 -21.50
C GLU A 332 10.74 13.99 -20.52
N ALA A 333 10.48 12.81 -21.09
CA ALA A 333 10.20 11.61 -20.32
C ALA A 333 11.49 10.98 -19.79
N GLY A 334 11.48 10.60 -18.51
CA GLY A 334 12.57 9.88 -17.86
C GLY A 334 12.08 9.15 -16.61
N GLU A 335 13.02 8.58 -15.87
CA GLU A 335 12.73 7.92 -14.60
C GLU A 335 12.37 8.97 -13.53
N ILE A 336 11.25 8.75 -12.85
CA ILE A 336 10.82 9.57 -11.72
C ILE A 336 11.74 9.27 -10.54
N VAL A 337 12.38 10.29 -10.00
CA VAL A 337 13.22 10.15 -8.80
C VAL A 337 12.77 11.12 -7.73
N VAL A 338 12.73 10.62 -6.50
CA VAL A 338 12.22 11.37 -5.35
C VAL A 338 13.22 11.38 -4.22
N LYS A 339 13.21 12.44 -3.44
CA LYS A 339 14.05 12.60 -2.26
C LYS A 339 13.23 13.27 -1.18
N GLY A 340 13.41 12.85 0.06
CA GLY A 340 12.67 13.43 1.17
C GLY A 340 12.82 12.60 2.43
N PRO A 341 12.53 13.17 3.59
CA PRO A 341 12.69 12.48 4.86
C PRO A 341 11.61 11.41 5.11
N ASN A 342 10.56 11.34 4.26
CA ASN A 342 9.59 10.26 4.22
C ASN A 342 10.03 9.05 3.36
N VAL A 343 11.16 9.15 2.66
CA VAL A 343 11.69 8.06 1.83
C VAL A 343 12.40 7.01 2.69
N THR A 344 12.13 5.74 2.40
CA THR A 344 12.68 4.57 3.09
C THR A 344 14.20 4.58 3.14
N LYS A 345 14.76 3.94 4.18
CA LYS A 345 16.19 3.66 4.27
C LYS A 345 16.66 2.56 3.33
N GLY A 346 15.74 1.78 2.77
CA GLY A 346 16.05 0.67 1.88
C GLY A 346 15.24 -0.57 2.16
N TYR A 347 15.78 -1.71 1.72
CA TYR A 347 15.10 -2.98 1.75
C TYR A 347 15.77 -3.96 2.72
N LEU A 348 14.95 -4.66 3.52
CA LEU A 348 15.37 -5.67 4.48
C LEU A 348 16.22 -6.73 3.80
N HIS A 349 17.44 -6.96 4.32
CA HIS A 349 18.38 -7.97 3.83
C HIS A 349 18.67 -7.90 2.31
N ARG A 350 18.61 -6.71 1.70
CA ARG A 350 18.88 -6.50 0.27
C ARG A 350 19.75 -5.24 0.04
N PRO A 351 21.03 -5.24 0.47
CA PRO A 351 21.92 -4.08 0.32
C PRO A 351 22.10 -3.67 -1.15
N GLU A 352 22.35 -4.60 -2.07
CA GLU A 352 22.50 -4.27 -3.49
C GLU A 352 21.25 -3.64 -4.12
N ALA A 353 20.07 -4.14 -3.75
CA ALA A 353 18.82 -3.55 -4.25
C ALA A 353 18.60 -2.15 -3.67
N THR A 354 19.06 -1.92 -2.44
CA THR A 354 19.02 -0.62 -1.78
C THR A 354 19.97 0.36 -2.45
N GLU A 355 21.22 -0.02 -2.71
CA GLU A 355 22.21 0.82 -3.41
C GLU A 355 21.80 1.14 -4.85
N ARG A 356 21.16 0.19 -5.55
CA ARG A 356 20.60 0.45 -6.88
C ARG A 356 19.44 1.44 -6.84
N ALA A 357 18.56 1.32 -5.84
CA ALA A 357 17.37 2.15 -5.71
C ALA A 357 17.67 3.54 -5.11
N ILE A 358 18.66 3.68 -4.23
CA ILE A 358 18.99 4.93 -3.54
C ILE A 358 20.40 5.37 -3.96
N ARG A 359 20.49 6.43 -4.76
CA ARG A 359 21.77 6.98 -5.25
C ARG A 359 21.86 8.47 -4.94
N GLY A 360 22.91 8.90 -4.24
CA GLY A 360 23.09 10.31 -3.86
C GLY A 360 21.93 10.89 -3.03
N GLY A 361 21.23 10.06 -2.25
CA GLY A 361 20.05 10.43 -1.46
C GLY A 361 18.73 10.46 -2.25
N TRP A 362 18.75 10.17 -3.54
CA TRP A 362 17.55 10.07 -4.39
C TRP A 362 17.11 8.62 -4.52
N PHE A 363 15.82 8.38 -4.30
CA PHE A 363 15.17 7.10 -4.56
C PHE A 363 14.63 7.07 -5.99
N TYR A 364 15.13 6.11 -6.75
CA TYR A 364 14.77 5.83 -8.13
C TYR A 364 13.57 4.91 -8.15
N THR A 365 12.42 5.45 -8.56
CA THR A 365 11.13 4.77 -8.40
C THR A 365 10.89 3.70 -9.47
N GLY A 366 11.69 3.68 -10.54
CA GLY A 366 11.45 2.88 -11.75
C GLY A 366 10.23 3.30 -12.58
N ASP A 367 9.39 4.20 -12.09
CA ASP A 367 8.26 4.73 -12.87
C ASP A 367 8.76 5.78 -13.87
N ILE A 368 8.12 5.86 -15.03
CA ILE A 368 8.46 6.81 -16.08
C ILE A 368 7.44 7.95 -16.10
N GLY A 369 7.94 9.17 -16.18
CA GLY A 369 7.11 10.37 -16.25
C GLY A 369 7.88 11.57 -16.75
N TYR A 370 7.20 12.71 -16.78
CA TYR A 370 7.80 14.01 -17.04
C TYR A 370 7.22 15.03 -16.07
N VAL A 371 7.87 16.19 -15.96
CA VAL A 371 7.30 17.38 -15.32
C VAL A 371 6.99 18.42 -16.39
N ASP A 372 5.91 19.18 -16.23
CA ASP A 372 5.67 20.35 -17.10
C ASP A 372 6.52 21.56 -16.70
N GLU A 373 6.38 22.68 -17.43
CA GLU A 373 7.10 23.93 -17.15
C GLU A 373 6.86 24.49 -15.74
N ASP A 374 5.70 24.17 -15.15
CA ASP A 374 5.32 24.59 -13.80
C ASP A 374 5.79 23.58 -12.72
N GLY A 375 6.37 22.45 -13.11
CA GLY A 375 6.85 21.40 -12.21
C GLY A 375 5.77 20.40 -11.76
N PHE A 376 4.63 20.32 -12.44
CA PHE A 376 3.62 19.29 -12.18
C PHE A 376 4.04 17.94 -12.77
N LEU A 377 3.98 16.89 -11.98
CA LEU A 377 4.34 15.53 -12.37
C LEU A 377 3.25 14.89 -13.21
N TYR A 378 3.62 14.31 -14.35
CA TYR A 378 2.78 13.43 -15.17
C TYR A 378 3.42 12.05 -15.24
N VAL A 379 2.70 11.04 -14.75
CA VAL A 379 3.16 9.65 -14.78
C VAL A 379 2.69 9.03 -16.09
N LEU A 380 3.63 8.63 -16.95
CA LEU A 380 3.37 8.14 -18.29
C LEU A 380 3.18 6.63 -18.32
N ASP A 381 4.15 5.92 -17.76
CA ASP A 381 4.16 4.47 -17.71
C ASP A 381 4.63 4.09 -16.30
N ARG A 382 3.80 3.30 -15.61
CA ARG A 382 4.32 2.54 -14.49
C ARG A 382 5.34 1.58 -15.07
N ARG A 383 6.34 1.20 -14.29
CA ARG A 383 7.25 0.10 -14.61
C ARG A 383 6.58 -0.95 -15.52
N SER A 384 7.13 -1.27 -16.70
CA SER A 384 6.60 -2.34 -17.59
C SER A 384 6.48 -3.72 -16.90
N ASP A 385 7.04 -3.80 -15.71
CA ASP A 385 7.03 -4.85 -14.70
C ASP A 385 6.09 -4.57 -13.50
N LEU A 386 5.07 -3.73 -13.65
CA LEU A 386 4.04 -3.46 -12.64
C LEU A 386 2.65 -3.33 -13.28
N ILE A 387 1.69 -4.10 -12.77
CA ILE A 387 0.26 -4.05 -13.08
C ILE A 387 -0.44 -3.58 -11.81
N ILE A 388 -1.39 -2.64 -11.91
CA ILE A 388 -2.18 -2.18 -10.77
C ILE A 388 -3.60 -2.68 -10.93
N SER A 389 -4.00 -3.63 -10.08
CA SER A 389 -5.34 -4.23 -10.11
C SER A 389 -6.13 -3.82 -8.87
N GLY A 390 -7.09 -2.91 -9.03
CA GLY A 390 -7.89 -2.40 -7.91
C GLY A 390 -7.05 -1.71 -6.82
N GLY A 391 -5.89 -1.15 -7.19
CA GLY A 391 -4.93 -0.53 -6.27
C GLY A 391 -3.94 -1.51 -5.62
N GLU A 392 -4.00 -2.81 -5.93
CA GLU A 392 -2.98 -3.78 -5.53
C GLU A 392 -1.87 -3.84 -6.59
N ASN A 393 -0.62 -3.81 -6.14
CA ASN A 393 0.54 -3.96 -7.02
C ASN A 393 0.72 -5.44 -7.39
N VAL A 394 0.74 -5.73 -8.69
CA VAL A 394 0.94 -7.07 -9.26
C VAL A 394 2.14 -7.02 -10.18
N TYR A 395 3.19 -7.76 -9.87
CA TYR A 395 4.42 -7.74 -10.65
C TYR A 395 4.46 -8.94 -11.59
N PRO A 396 4.52 -8.74 -12.93
CA PRO A 396 4.64 -9.82 -13.90
C PRO A 396 5.70 -10.85 -13.55
N ALA A 397 6.89 -10.43 -13.10
CA ALA A 397 7.99 -11.31 -12.75
C ALA A 397 7.66 -12.31 -11.62
N GLU A 398 6.82 -11.91 -10.66
CA GLU A 398 6.38 -12.80 -9.56
C GLU A 398 5.47 -13.92 -10.11
N ILE A 399 4.57 -13.56 -11.03
CA ILE A 399 3.67 -14.51 -11.68
C ILE A 399 4.43 -15.41 -12.67
N GLU A 400 5.34 -14.83 -13.45
CA GLU A 400 6.22 -15.55 -14.36
C GLU A 400 7.06 -16.58 -13.61
N ALA A 401 7.65 -16.22 -12.47
CA ALA A 401 8.44 -17.14 -11.65
C ALA A 401 7.60 -18.32 -11.13
N VAL A 402 6.36 -18.07 -10.70
CA VAL A 402 5.43 -19.15 -10.31
C VAL A 402 5.09 -20.01 -11.52
N LEU A 403 4.67 -19.43 -12.65
CA LEU A 403 4.35 -20.20 -13.86
C LEU A 403 5.54 -21.06 -14.34
N LEU A 404 6.75 -20.50 -14.35
CA LEU A 404 7.99 -21.20 -14.71
C LEU A 404 8.34 -22.35 -13.76
N SER A 405 7.84 -22.33 -12.52
CA SER A 405 8.02 -23.43 -11.57
C SER A 405 7.10 -24.62 -11.85
N HIS A 406 6.10 -24.48 -12.73
CA HIS A 406 5.24 -25.57 -13.14
C HIS A 406 6.02 -26.56 -14.06
N PRO A 407 5.92 -27.89 -13.85
CA PRO A 407 6.71 -28.88 -14.59
C PRO A 407 6.57 -28.79 -16.12
N ASP A 408 5.38 -28.40 -16.61
CA ASP A 408 5.04 -28.37 -18.03
C ASP A 408 5.36 -27.06 -18.75
N VAL A 409 5.71 -26.00 -18.01
CA VAL A 409 5.97 -24.66 -18.58
C VAL A 409 7.45 -24.52 -18.92
N GLU A 410 7.74 -24.09 -20.15
CA GLU A 410 9.09 -23.81 -20.64
C GLU A 410 9.42 -22.32 -20.52
N GLU A 411 8.51 -21.46 -20.97
CA GLU A 411 8.64 -20.01 -20.85
C GLU A 411 7.32 -19.38 -20.38
N ALA A 412 7.41 -18.26 -19.65
CA ALA A 412 6.26 -17.46 -19.27
C ALA A 412 6.56 -15.97 -19.41
N GLY A 413 5.58 -15.22 -19.92
CA GLY A 413 5.56 -13.77 -19.94
C GLY A 413 4.21 -13.25 -19.46
N VAL A 414 4.21 -12.18 -18.67
CA VAL A 414 2.97 -11.59 -18.12
C VAL A 414 2.91 -10.10 -18.46
N THR A 415 1.71 -9.61 -18.80
CA THR A 415 1.41 -8.18 -18.96
C THR A 415 0.03 -7.87 -18.43
N GLY A 416 -0.21 -6.60 -18.05
CA GLY A 416 -1.55 -6.13 -17.70
C GLY A 416 -2.40 -5.95 -18.96
N ILE A 417 -3.66 -6.36 -18.91
CA ILE A 417 -4.70 -6.00 -19.88
C ILE A 417 -5.76 -5.14 -19.19
N ASP A 418 -6.46 -4.32 -19.96
CA ASP A 418 -7.44 -3.38 -19.42
C ASP A 418 -8.67 -4.14 -18.89
N ASP A 419 -9.20 -3.67 -17.76
CA ASP A 419 -10.38 -4.22 -17.09
C ASP A 419 -11.23 -3.07 -16.53
N ASP A 420 -12.53 -3.05 -16.86
CA ASP A 420 -13.43 -1.94 -16.52
C ASP A 420 -13.64 -1.76 -15.02
N THR A 421 -13.41 -2.81 -14.22
CA THR A 421 -13.64 -2.79 -12.77
C THR A 421 -12.35 -2.51 -12.01
N TRP A 422 -11.26 -3.14 -12.44
CA TRP A 422 -9.99 -3.16 -11.70
C TRP A 422 -8.92 -2.25 -12.29
N GLY A 423 -9.20 -1.59 -13.41
CA GLY A 423 -8.24 -0.83 -14.21
C GLY A 423 -7.40 -1.76 -15.07
N GLN A 424 -6.60 -2.62 -14.44
CA GLN A 424 -5.86 -3.68 -15.11
C GLN A 424 -5.94 -5.02 -14.38
N VAL A 425 -5.80 -6.11 -15.13
CA VAL A 425 -5.65 -7.48 -14.60
C VAL A 425 -4.49 -8.21 -15.29
N PRO A 426 -3.80 -9.13 -14.60
CA PRO A 426 -2.69 -9.87 -15.21
C PRO A 426 -3.17 -10.84 -16.28
N CYS A 427 -2.46 -10.89 -17.40
CA CYS A 427 -2.63 -11.86 -18.48
C CYS A 427 -1.29 -12.54 -18.77
N ALA A 428 -1.29 -13.87 -18.83
CA ALA A 428 -0.09 -14.67 -19.04
C ALA A 428 -0.02 -15.24 -20.46
N PHE A 429 1.20 -15.40 -20.94
CA PHE A 429 1.56 -16.00 -22.23
C PHE A 429 2.59 -17.08 -21.93
N VAL A 430 2.28 -18.32 -22.31
CA VAL A 430 3.01 -19.51 -21.89
C VAL A 430 3.46 -20.31 -23.10
N VAL A 431 4.74 -20.67 -23.09
CA VAL A 431 5.30 -21.71 -23.97
C VAL A 431 5.38 -22.99 -23.16
N LEU A 432 4.76 -24.07 -23.65
CA LEU A 432 4.81 -25.38 -23.00
C LEU A 432 6.02 -26.17 -23.47
N LYS A 433 6.56 -27.00 -22.58
CA LYS A 433 7.59 -27.97 -22.94
C LYS A 433 7.06 -28.95 -24.00
N LYS A 434 7.93 -29.38 -24.90
CA LYS A 434 7.59 -30.36 -25.94
C LYS A 434 6.94 -31.62 -25.36
N GLY A 435 5.71 -31.91 -25.78
CA GLY A 435 4.94 -33.09 -25.35
C GLY A 435 4.14 -32.90 -24.06
N ALA A 436 4.21 -31.73 -23.43
CA ALA A 436 3.35 -31.40 -22.30
C ALA A 436 1.93 -31.00 -22.74
N ALA A 437 0.96 -31.18 -21.85
CA ALA A 437 -0.46 -30.95 -22.11
C ALA A 437 -1.15 -30.20 -20.96
N ALA A 438 -0.47 -29.20 -20.38
CA ALA A 438 -1.10 -28.31 -19.41
C ALA A 438 -2.14 -27.42 -20.09
N ASP A 439 -3.28 -27.23 -19.44
CA ASP A 439 -4.34 -26.34 -19.89
C ASP A 439 -4.43 -25.08 -19.01
N GLU A 440 -5.22 -24.11 -19.46
CA GLU A 440 -5.40 -22.84 -18.73
C GLU A 440 -5.96 -23.07 -17.32
N HIS A 441 -6.84 -24.07 -17.15
CA HIS A 441 -7.45 -24.36 -15.86
C HIS A 441 -6.42 -24.86 -14.84
N GLY A 442 -5.59 -25.84 -15.23
CA GLY A 442 -4.53 -26.41 -14.41
C GLY A 442 -3.48 -25.38 -14.03
N LEU A 443 -3.03 -24.55 -14.98
CA LEU A 443 -2.07 -23.48 -14.68
C LEU A 443 -2.66 -22.41 -13.76
N LYS A 444 -3.93 -22.00 -13.96
CA LYS A 444 -4.59 -21.09 -13.02
C LYS A 444 -4.73 -21.70 -11.63
N GLN A 445 -5.02 -22.99 -11.54
CA GLN A 445 -5.11 -23.69 -10.25
C GLN A 445 -3.76 -23.73 -9.54
N PHE A 446 -2.69 -24.08 -10.27
CA PHE A 446 -1.33 -24.06 -9.74
C PHE A 446 -0.92 -22.67 -9.21
N CYS A 447 -1.28 -21.60 -9.95
CA CYS A 447 -1.09 -20.23 -9.51
C CYS A 447 -1.91 -19.89 -8.26
N ARG A 448 -3.18 -20.30 -8.15
CA ARG A 448 -4.03 -20.01 -6.97
C ARG A 448 -3.47 -20.57 -5.66
N GLU A 449 -2.70 -21.64 -5.73
CA GLU A 449 -2.07 -22.24 -4.55
C GLU A 449 -0.86 -21.43 -4.05
N ARG A 450 -0.27 -20.58 -4.91
CA ARG A 450 1.02 -19.91 -4.67
C ARG A 450 0.97 -18.39 -4.76
N LEU A 451 -0.11 -17.85 -5.33
CA LEU A 451 -0.31 -16.43 -5.59
C LEU A 451 -1.65 -15.99 -5.04
N ALA A 452 -1.67 -14.81 -4.43
CA ALA A 452 -2.91 -14.14 -4.04
C ALA A 452 -3.89 -14.05 -5.23
N LYS A 453 -5.20 -14.13 -4.95
CA LYS A 453 -6.25 -14.19 -5.98
C LYS A 453 -6.12 -13.10 -7.06
N TYR A 454 -5.75 -11.88 -6.68
CA TYR A 454 -5.62 -10.74 -7.58
C TYR A 454 -4.36 -10.77 -8.47
N LYS A 455 -3.39 -11.66 -8.16
CA LYS A 455 -2.19 -11.91 -8.97
C LYS A 455 -2.37 -13.06 -9.96
N VAL A 456 -3.37 -13.92 -9.78
CA VAL A 456 -3.62 -15.05 -10.69
C VAL A 456 -4.04 -14.51 -12.06
N PRO A 457 -3.40 -14.94 -13.17
CA PRO A 457 -3.76 -14.48 -14.50
C PRO A 457 -5.27 -14.62 -14.80
N ALA A 458 -5.90 -13.55 -15.27
CA ALA A 458 -7.28 -13.55 -15.72
C ALA A 458 -7.47 -14.40 -16.99
N ARG A 459 -6.43 -14.44 -17.84
CA ARG A 459 -6.31 -15.27 -19.04
C ARG A 459 -4.90 -15.82 -19.17
N ILE A 460 -4.78 -17.03 -19.71
CA ILE A 460 -3.50 -17.65 -20.11
C ILE A 460 -3.59 -18.03 -21.59
N TYR A 461 -2.72 -17.42 -22.40
CA TYR A 461 -2.57 -17.75 -23.81
C TYR A 461 -1.38 -18.68 -24.00
N PHE A 462 -1.58 -19.75 -24.75
CA PHE A 462 -0.50 -20.65 -25.16
C PHE A 462 0.06 -20.15 -26.50
N VAL A 463 1.37 -19.94 -26.54
CA VAL A 463 2.06 -19.36 -27.70
C VAL A 463 3.30 -20.17 -28.04
N ASP A 464 3.71 -20.13 -29.31
CA ASP A 464 4.88 -20.87 -29.77
C ASP A 464 6.20 -20.26 -29.28
N ALA A 465 6.24 -18.93 -29.12
CA ALA A 465 7.41 -18.19 -28.64
C ALA A 465 7.02 -16.85 -28.02
N LEU A 466 7.84 -16.35 -27.10
CA LEU A 466 7.68 -15.02 -26.50
C LEU A 466 8.51 -13.96 -27.25
N PRO A 467 8.02 -12.70 -27.35
CA PRO A 467 8.74 -11.63 -28.00
C PRO A 467 9.96 -11.23 -27.16
N ARG A 468 11.13 -11.17 -27.79
CA ARG A 468 12.42 -10.87 -27.14
C ARG A 468 13.17 -9.82 -27.93
N ASN A 469 13.97 -9.00 -27.24
CA ASN A 469 14.89 -8.07 -27.89
C ASN A 469 16.17 -8.79 -28.37
N ALA A 470 17.07 -8.05 -29.02
CA ALA A 470 18.36 -8.58 -29.49
C ALA A 470 19.25 -9.16 -28.36
N ALA A 471 19.02 -8.78 -27.10
CA ALA A 471 19.68 -9.31 -25.92
C ALA A 471 18.91 -10.47 -25.26
N GLN A 472 17.95 -11.08 -25.96
CA GLN A 472 17.09 -12.17 -25.48
C GLN A 472 16.21 -11.84 -24.27
N LYS A 473 16.06 -10.55 -23.92
CA LYS A 473 15.17 -10.11 -22.83
C LYS A 473 13.72 -10.05 -23.32
N LEU A 474 12.80 -10.57 -22.50
CA LEU A 474 11.36 -10.53 -22.75
C LEU A 474 10.85 -9.09 -22.98
N LEU A 475 10.11 -8.88 -24.06
CA LEU A 475 9.46 -7.62 -24.41
C LEU A 475 7.98 -7.65 -23.99
N ARG A 476 7.71 -7.43 -22.70
CA ARG A 476 6.35 -7.52 -22.12
C ARG A 476 5.28 -6.70 -22.84
N ARG A 477 5.64 -5.49 -23.28
CA ARG A 477 4.73 -4.60 -24.04
C ARG A 477 4.22 -5.23 -25.34
N GLU A 478 5.00 -6.14 -25.94
CA GLU A 478 4.65 -6.80 -27.20
C GLU A 478 3.78 -8.04 -26.98
N LEU A 479 3.66 -8.53 -25.75
CA LEU A 479 2.81 -9.70 -25.43
C LEU A 479 1.34 -9.46 -25.83
N LYS A 480 0.83 -8.22 -25.68
CA LYS A 480 -0.53 -7.86 -26.10
C LYS A 480 -0.79 -8.10 -27.59
N THR A 481 0.26 -8.11 -28.43
CA THR A 481 0.12 -8.37 -29.86
C THR A 481 -0.28 -9.83 -30.14
N LEU A 482 0.12 -10.75 -29.26
CA LEU A 482 -0.16 -12.19 -29.35
C LEU A 482 -1.60 -12.56 -28.98
N ILE A 483 -2.40 -11.63 -28.45
CA ILE A 483 -3.82 -11.86 -28.16
C ILE A 483 -4.58 -12.02 -29.49
N PRO A 484 -5.38 -13.09 -29.69
CA PRO A 484 -6.19 -13.28 -30.90
C PRO A 484 -7.10 -12.08 -31.20
N GLU A 485 -7.21 -11.68 -32.47
CA GLU A 485 -8.00 -10.50 -32.87
C GLU A 485 -9.49 -10.57 -32.49
N ALA A 486 -10.06 -11.77 -32.44
CA ALA A 486 -11.45 -11.98 -32.03
C ALA A 486 -11.72 -11.50 -30.60
N GLU A 487 -10.72 -11.58 -29.71
CA GLU A 487 -10.83 -11.16 -28.31
C GLU A 487 -10.45 -9.69 -28.12
N LYS A 488 -9.63 -9.11 -29.00
CA LYS A 488 -9.31 -7.67 -29.01
C LYS A 488 -10.52 -6.77 -29.30
N ARG A 489 -11.56 -7.29 -29.97
CA ARG A 489 -12.80 -6.56 -30.28
C ARG A 489 -13.82 -6.59 -29.14
N ALA A 490 -13.79 -7.61 -28.29
CA ALA A 490 -14.72 -7.77 -27.17
C ALA A 490 -14.40 -6.81 -26.00
N SER A 491 -13.18 -6.28 -25.91
CA SER A 491 -12.74 -5.33 -24.88
C SER A 491 -12.86 -3.85 -25.30
N ARG A 492 -13.49 -3.56 -26.45
CA ARG A 492 -13.71 -2.20 -26.98
C ARG A 492 -15.20 -1.84 -27.14
N LEU A 493 -16.08 -2.73 -26.72
CA LEU A 493 -17.54 -2.55 -26.59
C LEU A 493 -17.86 -2.55 -25.10
#